data_AF-A0A2P5Y5G2-F1
#
_entry.id   AF-A0A2P5Y5G2-F1
#
_cell.length_a   1.000
_cell.length_b   1.000
_cell.length_c   1.000
_cell.angle_alpha   90.00
_cell.angle_beta   90.00
_cell.angle_gamma   90.00
#
_symmetry.space_group_name_H-M   'P 1'
#
loop_
_entity.id
_entity.type
_entity.pdbx_description
1 polymer ?
#
loop_
_entity_poly.entity_id
_entity_poly.type
_entity_poly.pdbx_seq_one_letter_code
_entity_poly.pdbx_strand_id
1 'polypeptide(L)'
;MESNCLSTILVILQRGSSDSQIQSVQLLESLAVDGESKLKIAEKEGLLLELVKSLSKEKDPRLIEASLSCLISIAMPKRVKAKLIQSRTIPELKILLSEPNMTPSIIEKSLKLLETLSSCKEGRVEIWHDTILLQAIVQKVLKASSKATEHAVTILWIVCYLFRDEKALEAVVSGNGMTKILLLIQSNCSPAVRQMSADLLKIFGVNSKPCLSSYDTKTTHIMPF
;
A
#
# COMPACT_ATOMS: atom_id res chain seq x y z
N MET A 1 24.93 16.84 -7.64
CA MET A 1 24.92 16.56 -6.18
C MET A 1 26.30 16.16 -5.70
N GLU A 2 26.90 16.95 -4.81
CA GLU A 2 28.16 16.61 -4.16
C GLU A 2 27.95 15.53 -3.07
N SER A 3 28.89 14.58 -2.94
CA SER A 3 28.85 13.50 -1.95
C SER A 3 28.73 14.01 -0.50
N ASN A 4 29.22 15.24 -0.26
CA ASN A 4 29.23 15.86 1.04
C ASN A 4 27.81 16.24 1.53
N CYS A 5 26.94 16.71 0.63
CA CYS A 5 25.56 17.09 0.95
C CYS A 5 24.74 15.91 1.49
N LEU A 6 24.80 14.76 0.83
CA LEU A 6 24.11 13.54 1.29
C LEU A 6 24.65 13.00 2.61
N SER A 7 25.94 13.21 2.87
CA SER A 7 26.58 12.83 4.13
C SER A 7 26.08 13.72 5.27
N THR A 8 25.95 15.02 5.04
CA THR A 8 25.36 15.96 6.01
C THR A 8 23.89 15.64 6.30
N ILE A 9 23.07 15.40 5.27
CA ILE A 9 21.67 15.01 5.43
C ILE A 9 21.54 13.74 6.26
N LEU A 10 22.39 12.73 6.01
CA LEU A 10 22.41 11.49 6.79
C LEU A 10 22.69 11.76 8.28
N VAL A 11 23.68 12.60 8.59
CA VAL A 11 23.99 12.95 10.00
C VAL A 11 22.82 13.67 10.66
N ILE A 12 22.16 14.58 9.95
CA ILE A 12 20.97 15.29 10.47
C ILE A 12 19.82 14.29 10.69
N LEU A 13 19.59 13.35 9.78
CA LEU A 13 18.59 12.31 9.95
C LEU A 13 18.84 11.45 11.20
N GLN A 14 20.11 11.18 11.53
CA GLN A 14 20.45 10.34 12.67
C GLN A 14 20.40 11.07 14.02
N ARG A 15 20.73 12.37 14.06
CA ARG A 15 21.00 13.10 15.32
C ARG A 15 20.29 14.45 15.45
N GLY A 16 19.64 14.92 14.39
CA GLY A 16 18.98 16.21 14.36
C GLY A 16 17.65 16.21 15.11
N SER A 17 17.14 17.42 15.37
CA SER A 17 15.77 17.62 15.84
C SER A 17 14.75 17.24 14.76
N SER A 18 13.50 16.97 15.14
CA SER A 18 12.42 16.66 14.19
C SER A 18 12.31 17.71 13.07
N ASP A 19 12.40 19.00 13.40
CA ASP A 19 12.31 20.07 12.40
C ASP A 19 13.50 20.05 11.42
N SER A 20 14.72 19.79 11.91
CA SER A 20 15.91 19.68 11.06
C SER A 20 15.84 18.43 10.16
N GLN A 21 15.32 17.32 10.69
CA GLN A 21 15.07 16.10 9.93
C GLN A 21 14.06 16.35 8.82
N ILE A 22 12.91 16.98 9.13
CA ILE A 22 11.87 17.31 8.15
C ILE A 22 12.44 18.15 7.00
N GLN A 23 13.16 19.23 7.32
CA GLN A 23 13.76 20.09 6.31
C GLN A 23 14.79 19.35 5.44
N SER A 24 15.58 18.46 6.06
CA SER A 24 16.58 17.66 5.35
C SER A 24 15.94 16.64 4.41
N VAL A 25 14.82 16.01 4.82
CA VAL A 25 14.05 15.09 3.98
C VAL A 25 13.41 15.82 2.80
N GLN A 26 12.83 17.00 3.03
CA GLN A 26 12.24 17.82 1.98
C GLN A 26 13.29 18.30 0.97
N LEU A 27 14.47 18.69 1.45
CA LEU A 27 15.61 19.01 0.58
C LEU A 27 16.00 17.77 -0.25
N LEU A 28 16.09 16.60 0.38
CA LEU A 28 16.42 15.35 -0.31
C LEU A 28 15.39 15.01 -1.40
N GLU A 29 14.10 15.20 -1.12
CA GLU A 29 13.02 15.05 -2.08
C GLU A 29 13.17 16.03 -3.26
N SER A 30 13.48 17.30 -3.00
CA SER A 30 13.69 18.30 -4.06
C SER A 30 14.88 17.98 -4.97
N LEU A 31 15.89 17.26 -4.45
CA LEU A 31 17.04 16.80 -5.21
C LEU A 31 16.74 15.55 -6.07
N ALA A 32 15.64 14.85 -5.80
CA ALA A 32 15.22 13.62 -6.50
C ALA A 32 14.51 13.91 -7.85
N VAL A 33 15.12 14.76 -8.68
CA VAL A 33 14.54 15.23 -9.96
C VAL A 33 14.49 14.14 -11.03
N ASP A 34 15.61 13.45 -11.29
CA ASP A 34 15.76 12.52 -12.41
C ASP A 34 16.19 11.11 -11.95
N GLY A 35 16.34 10.19 -12.89
CA GLY A 35 16.73 8.80 -12.59
C GLY A 35 18.12 8.69 -11.94
N GLU A 36 19.07 9.53 -12.35
CA GLU A 36 20.44 9.52 -11.84
C GLU A 36 20.48 10.06 -10.41
N SER A 37 19.81 11.18 -10.14
CA SER A 37 19.79 11.76 -8.78
C SER A 37 19.08 10.83 -7.79
N LYS A 38 17.97 10.20 -8.20
CA LYS A 38 17.26 9.18 -7.39
C LYS A 38 18.15 7.99 -7.06
N LEU A 39 18.91 7.49 -8.04
CA LEU A 39 19.86 6.40 -7.82
C LEU A 39 20.99 6.83 -6.87
N LYS A 40 21.55 8.03 -7.06
CA LYS A 40 22.61 8.56 -6.20
C LYS A 40 22.17 8.72 -4.75
N ILE A 41 20.95 9.21 -4.51
CA ILE A 41 20.33 9.27 -3.18
C ILE A 41 20.23 7.86 -2.59
N ALA A 42 19.68 6.91 -3.34
CA ALA A 42 19.50 5.53 -2.91
C ALA A 42 20.81 4.72 -2.75
N GLU A 43 21.91 5.23 -3.32
CA GLU A 43 23.25 4.63 -3.23
C GLU A 43 24.09 5.20 -2.09
N LYS A 44 23.68 6.31 -1.47
CA LYS A 44 24.30 6.75 -0.23
C LYS A 44 24.03 5.73 0.87
N GLU A 45 25.11 5.08 1.30
CA GLU A 45 25.08 4.10 2.38
C GLU A 45 24.44 4.67 3.65
N GLY A 46 23.54 3.89 4.26
CA GLY A 46 22.79 4.26 5.46
C GLY A 46 21.60 5.20 5.25
N LEU A 47 21.52 5.92 4.12
CA LEU A 47 20.50 6.95 3.92
C LEU A 47 19.09 6.38 3.78
N LEU A 48 18.90 5.35 2.95
CA LEU A 48 17.60 4.69 2.83
C LEU A 48 17.14 4.06 4.13
N LEU A 49 18.07 3.45 4.87
CA LEU A 49 17.77 2.83 6.16
C LEU A 49 17.27 3.90 7.14
N GLU A 50 17.91 5.05 7.20
CA GLU A 50 17.50 6.11 8.13
C GLU A 50 16.16 6.73 7.73
N LEU A 51 15.90 6.94 6.43
CA LEU A 51 14.58 7.35 5.93
C LEU A 51 13.47 6.35 6.32
N VAL A 52 13.76 5.05 6.25
CA VAL A 52 12.80 4.01 6.66
C VAL A 52 12.57 4.04 8.17
N LYS A 53 13.61 4.23 8.99
CA LYS A 53 13.43 4.41 10.44
C LYS A 53 12.60 5.64 10.80
N SER A 54 12.64 6.69 9.98
CA SER A 54 11.78 7.87 10.14
C SER A 54 10.29 7.57 9.93
N LEU A 55 9.93 6.39 9.40
CA LEU A 55 8.55 5.91 9.28
C LEU A 55 7.99 5.27 10.54
N SER A 56 8.81 5.07 11.58
CA SER A 56 8.31 4.48 12.83
C SER A 56 7.15 5.31 13.38
N LYS A 57 6.07 4.63 13.81
CA LYS A 57 4.85 5.27 14.34
C LYS A 57 5.07 6.16 15.57
N GLU A 58 6.22 6.03 16.23
CA GLU A 58 6.61 6.83 17.40
C GLU A 58 7.22 8.19 17.01
N LYS A 59 7.48 8.42 15.72
CA LYS A 59 8.05 9.66 15.21
C LYS A 59 6.99 10.76 15.04
N ASP A 60 7.47 11.99 14.91
CA ASP A 60 6.65 13.15 14.55
C ASP A 60 5.87 12.85 13.25
N PRO A 61 4.52 12.95 13.24
CA PRO A 61 3.72 12.71 12.04
C PRO A 61 4.17 13.54 10.82
N ARG A 62 4.68 14.76 11.02
CA ARG A 62 5.22 15.62 9.95
C ARG A 62 6.47 15.01 9.33
N LEU A 63 7.32 14.37 10.16
CA LEU A 63 8.50 13.66 9.69
C LEU A 63 8.13 12.38 8.95
N ILE A 64 7.17 11.60 9.45
CA ILE A 64 6.65 10.40 8.77
C ILE A 64 6.12 10.79 7.39
N GLU A 65 5.29 11.83 7.32
CA GLU A 65 4.70 12.29 6.07
C GLU A 65 5.75 12.78 5.06
N ALA A 66 6.72 13.60 5.49
CA ALA A 66 7.82 14.05 4.64
C ALA A 66 8.67 12.87 4.15
N SER A 67 8.95 11.90 5.02
CA SER A 67 9.75 10.72 4.69
C SER A 67 9.04 9.83 3.67
N LEU A 68 7.73 9.61 3.81
CA LEU A 68 6.94 8.91 2.80
C LEU A 68 6.97 9.63 1.45
N SER A 69 6.83 10.96 1.43
CA SER A 69 6.88 11.76 0.19
C SER A 69 8.23 11.59 -0.52
N CYS A 70 9.33 11.76 0.23
CA CYS A 70 10.68 11.56 -0.28
C CYS A 70 10.89 10.14 -0.82
N LEU A 71 10.46 9.11 -0.07
CA LEU A 71 10.57 7.71 -0.47
C LEU A 71 9.79 7.42 -1.76
N ILE A 72 8.58 7.95 -1.92
CA ILE A 72 7.80 7.82 -3.16
C ILE A 72 8.55 8.45 -4.34
N SER A 73 9.10 9.65 -4.14
CA SER A 73 9.83 10.40 -5.17
C SER A 73 11.09 9.66 -5.68
N ILE A 74 11.80 8.94 -4.80
CA ILE A 74 12.98 8.15 -5.17
C ILE A 74 12.66 6.73 -5.63
N ALA A 75 11.52 6.15 -5.27
CA ALA A 75 11.20 4.72 -5.48
C ALA A 75 10.84 4.34 -6.93
N MET A 76 11.07 5.20 -7.93
CA MET A 76 10.77 4.89 -9.32
C MET A 76 11.70 3.83 -9.95
N PRO A 77 13.04 3.93 -9.84
CA PRO A 77 13.94 2.96 -10.45
C PRO A 77 13.87 1.60 -9.75
N LYS A 78 13.88 0.51 -10.53
CA LYS A 78 13.78 -0.88 -10.01
C LYS A 78 14.84 -1.19 -8.94
N ARG A 79 16.07 -0.70 -9.12
CA ARG A 79 17.19 -0.86 -8.16
C ARG A 79 16.91 -0.19 -6.82
N VAL A 80 16.21 0.95 -6.80
CA VAL A 80 15.82 1.63 -5.55
C VAL A 80 14.74 0.83 -4.83
N LYS A 81 13.70 0.35 -5.55
CA LYS A 81 12.63 -0.48 -4.97
C LYS A 81 13.21 -1.70 -4.24
N ALA A 82 14.13 -2.42 -4.87
CA ALA A 82 14.78 -3.59 -4.27
C ALA A 82 15.51 -3.25 -2.96
N LYS A 83 16.23 -2.11 -2.91
CA LYS A 83 16.93 -1.65 -1.70
C LYS A 83 15.99 -1.23 -0.58
N LEU A 84 14.87 -0.59 -0.90
CA LEU A 84 13.83 -0.23 0.08
C LEU A 84 13.23 -1.48 0.73
N ILE A 85 12.89 -2.48 -0.09
CA ILE A 85 12.40 -3.77 0.40
C ILE A 85 13.43 -4.44 1.33
N GLN A 86 14.71 -4.47 0.93
CA GLN A 86 15.79 -4.99 1.78
C GLN A 86 15.96 -4.21 3.08
N SER A 87 15.62 -2.92 3.08
CA SER A 87 15.66 -2.04 4.25
C SER A 87 14.39 -2.12 5.11
N ARG A 88 13.54 -3.15 4.93
CA ARG A 88 12.33 -3.41 5.73
C ARG A 88 11.27 -2.31 5.62
N THR A 89 11.13 -1.65 4.46
CA THR A 89 10.09 -0.63 4.25
C THR A 89 8.66 -1.20 4.39
N ILE A 90 8.37 -2.38 3.84
CA ILE A 90 7.00 -2.94 3.85
C ILE A 90 6.50 -3.23 5.29
N PRO A 91 7.31 -3.80 6.20
CA PRO A 91 6.95 -3.94 7.61
C PRO A 91 6.59 -2.62 8.30
N GLU A 92 7.33 -1.53 8.05
CA GLU A 92 7.01 -0.20 8.60
C GLU A 92 5.68 0.32 8.05
N LEU A 93 5.44 0.17 6.74
CA LEU A 93 4.17 0.56 6.12
C LEU A 93 2.99 -0.23 6.70
N LYS A 94 3.18 -1.51 7.01
CA LYS A 94 2.16 -2.32 7.70
C LYS A 94 1.79 -1.74 9.06
N ILE A 95 2.78 -1.34 9.84
CA ILE A 95 2.55 -0.72 11.16
C ILE A 95 1.73 0.56 11.00
N LEU A 96 2.11 1.44 10.09
CA LEU A 96 1.40 2.69 9.82
C LEU A 96 -0.05 2.46 9.34
N LEU A 97 -0.27 1.49 8.46
CA LEU A 97 -1.60 1.17 7.94
C LEU A 97 -2.51 0.49 8.98
N SER A 98 -1.92 -0.23 9.93
CA SER A 98 -2.66 -0.91 11.00
C SER A 98 -3.07 0.03 12.14
N GLU A 99 -2.47 1.22 12.23
CA GLU A 99 -2.77 2.20 13.27
C GLU A 99 -4.18 2.83 13.03
N PRO A 100 -5.10 2.76 14.01
CA PRO A 100 -6.48 3.23 13.86
C PRO A 100 -6.61 4.74 13.63
N ASN A 101 -5.74 5.54 14.23
CA ASN A 101 -5.85 7.00 14.26
C ASN A 101 -4.79 7.71 13.39
N MET A 102 -4.22 7.00 12.42
CA MET A 102 -3.24 7.58 11.49
C MET A 102 -3.88 8.62 10.57
N THR A 103 -3.16 9.70 10.26
CA THR A 103 -3.70 10.78 9.42
C THR A 103 -4.02 10.26 8.00
N PRO A 104 -5.08 10.79 7.35
CA PRO A 104 -5.42 10.38 5.98
C PRO A 104 -4.27 10.56 4.98
N SER A 105 -3.47 11.62 5.14
CA SER A 105 -2.31 11.89 4.29
C SER A 105 -1.22 10.81 4.43
N ILE A 106 -0.90 10.39 5.66
CA ILE A 106 0.06 9.32 5.90
C ILE A 106 -0.47 7.98 5.36
N ILE A 107 -1.76 7.69 5.53
CA ILE A 107 -2.38 6.48 4.97
C ILE A 107 -2.28 6.47 3.44
N GLU A 108 -2.64 7.58 2.78
CA GLU A 108 -2.58 7.70 1.33
C GLU A 108 -1.15 7.51 0.80
N LYS A 109 -0.17 8.20 1.37
CA LYS A 109 1.24 8.07 0.98
C LYS A 109 1.81 6.68 1.29
N SER A 110 1.40 6.06 2.40
CA SER A 110 1.80 4.68 2.73
C SER A 110 1.29 3.69 1.69
N LEU A 111 0.02 3.82 1.28
CA LEU A 111 -0.55 3.00 0.21
C LEU A 111 0.13 3.29 -1.13
N LYS A 112 0.45 4.56 -1.45
CA LYS A 112 1.16 4.90 -2.68
C LYS A 112 2.55 4.27 -2.75
N LEU A 113 3.31 4.32 -1.66
CA LEU A 113 4.62 3.69 -1.60
C LEU A 113 4.50 2.17 -1.69
N LEU A 114 3.53 1.57 -1.01
CA LEU A 114 3.29 0.13 -1.07
C LEU A 114 2.89 -0.34 -2.47
N GLU A 115 2.00 0.39 -3.16
CA GLU A 115 1.68 0.17 -4.57
C GLU A 115 2.94 0.22 -5.44
N THR A 116 3.78 1.23 -5.23
CA THR A 116 5.04 1.39 -5.98
C THR A 116 5.96 0.18 -5.79
N LEU A 117 6.07 -0.34 -4.57
CA LEU A 117 6.86 -1.53 -4.27
C LEU A 117 6.22 -2.83 -4.80
N SER A 118 4.89 -2.93 -4.83
CA SER A 118 4.16 -4.08 -5.39
C SER A 118 4.37 -4.27 -6.90
N SER A 119 4.88 -3.26 -7.60
CA SER A 119 5.22 -3.39 -9.03
C SER A 119 6.40 -4.34 -9.31
N CYS A 120 7.27 -4.60 -8.31
CA CYS A 120 8.39 -5.55 -8.43
C CYS A 120 8.09 -6.89 -7.75
N LYS A 121 8.77 -7.96 -8.17
CA LYS A 121 8.50 -9.32 -7.71
C LYS A 121 8.72 -9.45 -6.21
N GLU A 122 9.82 -8.89 -5.73
CA GLU A 122 10.25 -8.90 -4.33
C GLU A 122 9.19 -8.26 -3.42
N GLY A 123 8.65 -7.11 -3.83
CA GLY A 123 7.62 -6.40 -3.06
C GLY A 123 6.30 -7.18 -3.04
N ARG A 124 5.89 -7.79 -4.15
CA ARG A 124 4.72 -8.68 -4.17
C ARG A 124 4.88 -9.87 -3.24
N VAL A 125 6.06 -10.48 -3.25
CA VAL A 125 6.37 -11.65 -2.44
C VAL A 125 6.32 -11.33 -0.94
N GLU A 126 6.61 -10.10 -0.53
CA GLU A 126 6.45 -9.69 0.86
C GLU A 126 4.98 -9.40 1.20
N ILE A 127 4.22 -8.78 0.29
CA ILE A 127 2.81 -8.40 0.51
C ILE A 127 1.89 -9.62 0.59
N TRP A 128 1.97 -10.54 -0.38
CA TRP A 128 1.02 -11.67 -0.51
C TRP A 128 1.11 -12.70 0.64
N HIS A 129 2.24 -12.73 1.39
CA HIS A 129 2.46 -13.61 2.53
C HIS A 129 1.99 -12.98 3.85
N ASP A 130 1.67 -11.67 3.86
CA ASP A 130 1.31 -10.95 5.08
C ASP A 130 -0.20 -10.69 5.14
N THR A 131 -0.91 -11.65 5.72
CA THR A 131 -2.36 -11.57 5.94
C THR A 131 -2.78 -10.31 6.70
N ILE A 132 -1.98 -9.85 7.67
CA ILE A 132 -2.28 -8.66 8.48
C ILE A 132 -2.21 -7.41 7.61
N LEU A 133 -1.16 -7.29 6.78
CA LEU A 133 -1.02 -6.18 5.84
C LEU A 133 -2.18 -6.16 4.85
N LEU A 134 -2.55 -7.30 4.26
CA LEU A 134 -3.67 -7.39 3.33
C LEU A 134 -4.99 -6.98 3.98
N GLN A 135 -5.25 -7.44 5.20
CA GLN A 135 -6.43 -7.01 5.95
C GLN A 135 -6.40 -5.51 6.25
N ALA A 136 -5.25 -4.95 6.61
CA ALA A 136 -5.10 -3.51 6.82
C ALA A 136 -5.42 -2.71 5.54
N ILE A 137 -4.92 -3.15 4.37
CA ILE A 137 -5.23 -2.54 3.06
C ILE A 137 -6.74 -2.61 2.79
N VAL A 138 -7.35 -3.78 2.99
CA VAL A 138 -8.81 -3.97 2.82
C VAL A 138 -9.58 -3.00 3.72
N GLN A 139 -9.13 -2.75 4.96
CA GLN A 139 -9.80 -1.77 5.81
C GLN A 139 -9.75 -0.34 5.27
N LYS A 140 -8.70 0.04 4.53
CA LYS A 140 -8.55 1.40 3.98
C LYS A 140 -9.34 1.65 2.68
N VAL A 141 -9.86 0.63 2.01
CA VAL A 141 -10.61 0.74 0.73
C VAL A 141 -11.76 1.78 0.78
N LEU A 142 -12.46 1.92 1.91
CA LEU A 142 -13.62 2.82 2.05
C LEU A 142 -13.45 3.89 3.17
N LYS A 143 -12.29 3.94 3.84
CA LYS A 143 -12.11 4.71 5.09
C LYS A 143 -11.13 5.88 4.97
N ALA A 144 -10.72 6.23 3.76
CA ALA A 144 -9.69 7.25 3.51
C ALA A 144 -10.12 8.18 2.37
N SER A 145 -9.17 8.69 1.58
CA SER A 145 -9.41 9.52 0.39
C SER A 145 -9.69 8.65 -0.86
N SER A 146 -10.22 9.27 -1.92
CA SER A 146 -10.38 8.61 -3.22
C SER A 146 -9.06 8.09 -3.79
N LYS A 147 -7.95 8.80 -3.54
CA LYS A 147 -6.60 8.39 -3.93
C LYS A 147 -6.10 7.20 -3.11
N ALA A 148 -6.31 7.21 -1.79
CA ALA A 148 -6.02 6.06 -0.95
C ALA A 148 -6.82 4.81 -1.38
N THR A 149 -8.10 4.97 -1.71
CA THR A 149 -8.94 3.89 -2.26
C THR A 149 -8.35 3.35 -3.57
N GLU A 150 -7.95 4.23 -4.49
CA GLU A 150 -7.33 3.85 -5.77
C GLU A 150 -6.05 3.03 -5.55
N HIS A 151 -5.16 3.47 -4.65
CA HIS A 151 -3.94 2.74 -4.30
C HIS A 151 -4.23 1.39 -3.64
N ALA A 152 -5.15 1.35 -2.68
CA ALA A 152 -5.54 0.11 -2.00
C ALA A 152 -6.07 -0.92 -3.00
N VAL A 153 -7.02 -0.54 -3.86
CA VAL A 153 -7.60 -1.44 -4.86
C VAL A 153 -6.56 -1.90 -5.86
N THR A 154 -5.65 -1.03 -6.29
CA THR A 154 -4.56 -1.39 -7.21
C THR A 154 -3.65 -2.45 -6.60
N ILE A 155 -3.26 -2.31 -5.33
CA ILE A 155 -2.44 -3.32 -4.64
C ILE A 155 -3.16 -4.67 -4.58
N LEU A 156 -4.43 -4.67 -4.16
CA LEU A 156 -5.25 -5.89 -4.06
C LEU A 156 -5.42 -6.56 -5.42
N TRP A 157 -5.69 -5.78 -6.47
CA TRP A 157 -5.82 -6.26 -7.84
C TRP A 157 -4.51 -6.86 -8.37
N ILE A 158 -3.37 -6.22 -8.09
CA ILE A 158 -2.05 -6.77 -8.45
C ILE A 158 -1.87 -8.17 -7.84
N VAL A 159 -2.01 -8.31 -6.52
CA VAL A 159 -1.69 -9.59 -5.85
C VAL A 159 -2.73 -10.67 -6.10
N CYS A 160 -4.03 -10.33 -6.09
CA CYS A 160 -5.10 -11.33 -6.19
C CYS A 160 -5.46 -11.67 -7.64
N TYR A 161 -5.48 -10.69 -8.56
CA TYR A 161 -5.98 -10.88 -9.91
C TYR A 161 -4.87 -10.99 -10.94
N LEU A 162 -3.93 -10.04 -10.96
CA LEU A 162 -2.85 -10.02 -11.96
C LEU A 162 -1.87 -11.19 -11.76
N PHE A 163 -1.50 -11.47 -10.51
CA PHE A 163 -0.58 -12.56 -10.17
C PHE A 163 -1.25 -13.81 -9.59
N ARG A 164 -2.57 -13.78 -9.39
CA ARG A 164 -3.40 -14.94 -8.99
C ARG A 164 -2.90 -15.69 -7.75
N ASP A 165 -2.52 -14.96 -6.71
CA ASP A 165 -2.11 -15.60 -5.48
C ASP A 165 -3.28 -15.99 -4.59
N GLU A 166 -3.33 -17.29 -4.27
CA GLU A 166 -4.43 -17.87 -3.52
C GLU A 166 -4.42 -17.44 -2.05
N LYS A 167 -3.24 -17.29 -1.43
CA LYS A 167 -3.13 -16.86 -0.03
C LYS A 167 -3.56 -15.41 0.15
N ALA A 168 -3.16 -14.55 -0.78
CA ALA A 168 -3.60 -13.17 -0.79
C ALA A 168 -5.11 -13.07 -0.98
N LEU A 169 -5.66 -13.87 -1.90
CA LEU A 169 -7.09 -13.93 -2.14
C LEU A 169 -7.86 -14.37 -0.88
N GLU A 170 -7.41 -15.42 -0.20
CA GLU A 170 -8.01 -15.91 1.04
C GLU A 170 -7.95 -14.85 2.16
N ALA A 171 -6.81 -14.19 2.33
CA ALA A 171 -6.63 -13.11 3.31
C ALA A 171 -7.57 -11.93 3.05
N VAL A 172 -7.74 -11.55 1.77
CA VAL A 172 -8.62 -10.44 1.36
C VAL A 172 -10.08 -10.79 1.59
N VAL A 173 -10.51 -12.00 1.21
CA VAL A 173 -11.90 -12.47 1.43
C VAL A 173 -12.21 -12.54 2.93
N SER A 174 -11.30 -13.11 3.73
CA SER A 174 -11.43 -13.20 5.19
C SER A 174 -11.48 -11.82 5.87
N GLY A 175 -10.87 -10.80 5.26
CA GLY A 175 -10.89 -9.41 5.73
C GLY A 175 -12.15 -8.60 5.35
N ASN A 176 -13.23 -9.24 4.91
CA ASN A 176 -14.42 -8.61 4.31
C ASN A 176 -14.14 -7.87 2.99
N GLY A 177 -13.14 -8.31 2.23
CA GLY A 177 -12.75 -7.71 0.95
C GLY A 177 -13.90 -7.71 -0.07
N MET A 178 -14.60 -8.82 -0.23
CA MET A 178 -15.73 -8.92 -1.15
C MET A 178 -16.81 -7.86 -0.88
N THR A 179 -17.26 -7.75 0.36
CA THR A 179 -18.28 -6.77 0.76
C THR A 179 -17.82 -5.33 0.49
N LYS A 180 -16.58 -4.99 0.83
CA LYS A 180 -16.05 -3.63 0.59
C LYS A 180 -15.92 -3.30 -0.90
N ILE A 181 -15.51 -4.27 -1.72
CA ILE A 181 -15.41 -4.07 -3.17
C ILE A 181 -16.80 -3.94 -3.82
N LEU A 182 -17.80 -4.69 -3.35
CA LEU A 182 -19.20 -4.52 -3.77
C LEU A 182 -19.73 -3.12 -3.42
N LEU A 183 -19.50 -2.66 -2.19
CA LEU A 183 -19.90 -1.29 -1.80
C LEU A 183 -19.16 -0.22 -2.61
N LEU A 184 -17.87 -0.46 -2.91
CA LEU A 184 -17.08 0.47 -3.73
C LEU A 184 -17.63 0.60 -5.16
N ILE A 185 -18.07 -0.50 -5.78
CA ILE A 185 -18.60 -0.45 -7.16
C ILE A 185 -19.92 0.33 -7.24
N GLN A 186 -20.69 0.33 -6.15
CA GLN A 186 -21.95 1.09 -6.01
C GLN A 186 -21.71 2.58 -5.73
N SER A 187 -20.48 2.95 -5.32
CA SER A 187 -20.09 4.34 -5.11
C SER A 187 -19.66 5.03 -6.41
N ASN A 188 -19.46 6.35 -6.34
CA ASN A 188 -18.91 7.14 -7.44
C ASN A 188 -17.37 6.98 -7.55
N CYS A 189 -16.89 5.74 -7.71
CA CYS A 189 -15.48 5.44 -7.95
C CYS A 189 -15.07 5.70 -9.41
N SER A 190 -13.77 5.91 -9.64
CA SER A 190 -13.26 6.14 -11.00
C SER A 190 -13.45 4.92 -11.91
N PRO A 191 -13.52 5.09 -13.25
CA PRO A 191 -13.64 3.98 -14.18
C PRO A 191 -12.56 2.90 -14.01
N ALA A 192 -11.31 3.32 -13.73
CA ALA A 192 -10.20 2.40 -13.49
C ALA A 192 -10.41 1.57 -12.21
N VAL A 193 -10.80 2.21 -11.11
CA VAL A 193 -11.10 1.52 -9.84
C VAL A 193 -12.28 0.57 -10.00
N ARG A 194 -13.32 0.99 -10.74
CA ARG A 194 -14.48 0.14 -11.05
C ARG A 194 -14.09 -1.11 -11.84
N GLN A 195 -13.22 -0.97 -12.84
CA GLN A 195 -12.75 -2.11 -13.63
C GLN A 195 -11.93 -3.10 -12.77
N MET A 196 -10.96 -2.61 -11.98
CA MET A 196 -10.18 -3.46 -11.08
C MET A 196 -11.07 -4.15 -10.03
N SER A 197 -12.07 -3.44 -9.52
CA SER A 197 -13.06 -3.99 -8.58
C SER A 197 -13.89 -5.10 -9.21
N ALA A 198 -14.34 -4.94 -10.46
CA ALA A 198 -15.06 -5.97 -11.19
C ALA A 198 -14.20 -7.22 -11.43
N ASP A 199 -12.92 -7.05 -11.75
CA ASP A 199 -11.97 -8.15 -11.92
C ASP A 199 -11.75 -8.93 -10.62
N LEU A 200 -11.61 -8.24 -9.49
CA LEU A 200 -11.53 -8.85 -8.16
C LEU A 200 -12.79 -9.66 -7.82
N LEU A 201 -13.98 -9.13 -8.12
CA LEU A 201 -15.25 -9.83 -7.84
C LEU A 201 -15.38 -11.15 -8.60
N LYS A 202 -14.86 -11.22 -9.84
CA LYS A 202 -14.86 -12.46 -10.63
C LYS A 202 -14.13 -13.60 -9.91
N ILE A 203 -13.03 -13.31 -9.22
CA ILE A 203 -12.21 -14.33 -8.55
C ILE A 203 -12.65 -14.59 -7.10
N PHE A 204 -13.32 -13.64 -6.42
CA PHE A 204 -13.95 -13.91 -5.13
C PHE A 204 -15.06 -14.96 -5.24
N GLY A 205 -15.84 -14.91 -6.33
CA GLY A 205 -16.97 -15.81 -6.60
C GLY A 205 -16.58 -17.25 -6.98
N VAL A 206 -15.38 -17.47 -7.53
CA VAL A 206 -14.92 -18.82 -7.92
C VAL A 206 -14.51 -19.66 -6.71
N ASN A 207 -14.07 -19.01 -5.61
CA ASN A 207 -13.64 -19.69 -4.39
C ASN A 207 -14.70 -19.68 -3.27
N SER A 208 -15.82 -18.99 -3.46
CA SER A 208 -16.96 -19.11 -2.57
C SER A 208 -17.75 -20.34 -2.99
N LYS A 209 -17.73 -21.40 -2.17
CA LYS A 209 -18.75 -22.47 -2.30
C LYS A 209 -20.11 -21.77 -2.38
N PRO A 210 -20.95 -22.03 -3.39
CA PRO A 210 -22.23 -21.38 -3.47
C PRO A 210 -23.05 -21.88 -2.28
N CYS A 211 -23.21 -21.04 -1.26
CA CYS A 211 -24.25 -21.21 -0.26
C CYS A 211 -25.57 -20.74 -0.89
N LEU A 212 -25.91 -21.32 -2.05
CA LEU A 212 -27.27 -21.33 -2.54
C LEU A 212 -27.92 -22.46 -1.76
N SER A 213 -28.56 -22.12 -0.64
CA SER A 213 -29.55 -23.01 -0.05
C SER A 213 -30.52 -23.37 -1.18
N SER A 214 -30.51 -24.63 -1.61
CA SER A 214 -31.52 -25.15 -2.52
C SER A 214 -32.87 -24.90 -1.88
N TYR A 215 -33.61 -23.91 -2.37
CA TYR A 215 -35.01 -23.75 -1.99
C TYR A 215 -35.74 -24.95 -2.58
N ASP A 216 -35.92 -25.97 -1.76
CA ASP A 216 -36.77 -27.11 -2.05
C ASP A 216 -38.22 -26.58 -2.05
N THR A 217 -38.66 -26.09 -3.21
CA THR A 217 -40.02 -25.62 -3.39
C THR A 217 -40.93 -26.83 -3.49
N LYS A 218 -41.48 -27.25 -2.34
CA LYS A 218 -42.64 -28.13 -2.34
C LYS A 218 -43.80 -27.39 -3.00
N THR A 219 -43.97 -27.63 -4.29
CA THR A 219 -45.14 -27.17 -5.05
C THR A 219 -46.36 -27.95 -4.56
N THR A 220 -47.14 -27.35 -3.67
CA THR A 220 -48.46 -27.90 -3.32
C THR A 220 -49.40 -27.63 -4.48
N HIS A 221 -49.72 -28.66 -5.24
CA HIS A 221 -50.70 -28.60 -6.32
C HIS A 221 -52.10 -28.41 -5.71
N ILE A 222 -52.66 -27.20 -5.82
CA ILE A 222 -54.04 -26.91 -5.41
C ILE A 222 -54.95 -27.26 -6.58
N MET A 223 -55.82 -28.26 -6.41
CA MET A 223 -56.89 -28.56 -7.38
C MET A 223 -58.08 -27.61 -7.16
N PRO A 224 -58.67 -27.04 -8.22
CA PRO A 224 -59.90 -26.26 -8.10
C PRO A 224 -61.11 -27.17 -7.86
N PHE A 225 -62.04 -26.67 -7.03
CA PHE A 225 -63.35 -27.26 -6.73
C PHE A 225 -64.32 -27.11 -7.91
#